data_AF-A0A2I1CUP3-F1
#
_entry.id   AF-A0A2I1CUP3-F1
#
_cell.length_a   1.000
_cell.length_b   1.000
_cell.length_c   1.000
_cell.angle_alpha   90.00
_cell.angle_beta   90.00
_cell.angle_gamma   90.00
#
_symmetry.space_group_name_H-M   'P 1'
#
loop_
_entity.id
_entity.type
_entity.pdbx_description
1 polymer ?
#
loop_
_entity_poly.entity_id
_entity_poly.type
_entity_poly.pdbx_seq_one_letter_code
_entity_poly.pdbx_strand_id
1 'polypeptide(L)'
;MESQPSSKALHNRINTSISQLLQRYENIMATATAENTSHTSTAIETFQLDVESTALVRAAEDILALTRTMKEAWLFGKLDTLGEDEADVKRREELERNAVAIQKAIADSGVLKPEGGDSAGQ
;
A
#
# COMPACT_ATOMS: atom_id res chain seq x y z
N MET A 1 -13.50 6.34 -4.39
CA MET A 1 -12.55 6.07 -3.29
C MET A 1 -11.87 4.75 -3.61
N GLU A 2 -10.67 4.80 -4.19
CA GLU A 2 -9.90 3.58 -4.45
C GLU A 2 -9.49 2.96 -3.12
N SER A 3 -9.82 1.68 -2.95
CA SER A 3 -9.48 0.89 -1.77
C SER A 3 -7.96 0.76 -1.68
N GLN A 4 -7.38 1.18 -0.55
CA GLN A 4 -5.94 1.11 -0.30
C GLN A 4 -5.48 -0.35 -0.31
N PRO A 5 -4.38 -0.70 -1.01
CA PRO A 5 -3.83 -2.04 -0.94
C PRO A 5 -3.31 -2.30 0.47
N SER A 6 -3.87 -3.30 1.16
CA SER A 6 -3.42 -3.69 2.49
C SER A 6 -1.97 -4.20 2.45
N SER A 7 -1.27 -4.16 3.59
CA SER A 7 0.08 -4.73 3.71
C SER A 7 0.16 -6.17 3.20
N LYS A 8 -0.87 -6.98 3.47
CA LYS A 8 -0.98 -8.36 2.94
C LYS A 8 -1.08 -8.39 1.41
N ALA A 9 -1.86 -7.49 0.81
CA ALA A 9 -1.98 -7.41 -0.64
C ALA A 9 -0.66 -7.00 -1.31
N LEU A 10 0.10 -6.08 -0.69
CA LEU A 10 1.43 -5.69 -1.16
C LEU A 10 2.42 -6.85 -1.08
N HIS A 11 2.50 -7.55 0.07
CA HIS A 11 3.36 -8.73 0.20
C HIS A 11 3.02 -9.82 -0.82
N ASN A 12 1.73 -10.07 -1.05
CA ASN A 12 1.29 -11.01 -2.08
C ASN A 12 1.77 -10.57 -3.47
N ARG A 13 1.62 -9.28 -3.84
CA ARG A 13 2.11 -8.77 -5.13
C ARG A 13 3.63 -8.90 -5.26
N ILE A 14 4.38 -8.60 -4.20
CA ILE A 14 5.85 -8.76 -4.18
C ILE A 14 6.21 -10.22 -4.47
N ASN A 15 5.63 -11.16 -3.71
CA ASN A 15 5.91 -12.58 -3.86
C ASN A 15 5.54 -13.09 -5.25
N THR A 16 4.36 -12.73 -5.77
CA THR A 16 3.95 -13.10 -7.13
C THR A 16 4.91 -12.57 -8.18
N SER A 17 5.35 -11.31 -8.07
CA SER A 17 6.25 -10.70 -9.04
C SER A 17 7.64 -11.37 -9.03
N ILE A 18 8.17 -11.69 -7.83
CA ILE A 18 9.44 -12.41 -7.67
C ILE A 18 9.32 -13.83 -8.24
N SER A 19 8.25 -14.56 -7.90
CA SER A 19 8.02 -15.91 -8.42
C SER A 19 7.91 -15.92 -9.93
N GLN A 20 7.24 -14.93 -10.53
CA GLN A 20 7.16 -14.80 -11.99
C GLN A 20 8.55 -14.59 -12.60
N LEU A 21 9.35 -13.65 -12.06
CA LEU A 21 10.69 -13.39 -12.56
C LEU A 21 11.57 -14.65 -12.52
N LEU A 22 11.57 -15.36 -11.39
CA LEU A 22 12.33 -16.60 -11.22
C LEU A 22 11.85 -17.69 -12.20
N GLN A 23 10.55 -17.86 -12.36
CA GLN A 23 9.99 -18.86 -13.27
C GLN A 23 10.42 -18.60 -14.73
N ARG A 24 10.43 -17.33 -15.18
CA ARG A 24 10.89 -17.00 -16.54
C ARG A 24 12.37 -17.34 -16.72
N TYR A 25 13.19 -17.03 -15.73
CA TYR A 25 14.60 -17.38 -15.76
C TYR A 25 14.82 -18.90 -15.79
N GLU A 26 14.11 -19.66 -14.96
CA GLU A 26 14.17 -21.12 -14.94
C GLU A 26 13.75 -21.73 -16.28
N ASN A 27 12.70 -21.20 -16.92
CA ASN A 27 12.27 -21.65 -18.24
C ASN A 27 13.35 -21.41 -19.31
N ILE A 28 14.01 -20.25 -19.28
CA ILE A 28 15.13 -19.94 -20.19
C ILE A 28 16.27 -20.96 -20.00
N MET A 29 16.64 -21.26 -18.75
CA MET A 29 17.69 -22.24 -18.46
C MET A 29 17.30 -23.66 -18.90
N ALA A 30 16.04 -24.06 -18.69
CA ALA A 30 15.53 -25.34 -19.14
C ALA A 30 15.59 -25.48 -20.68
N THR A 31 15.19 -24.45 -21.42
CA THR A 31 15.26 -24.44 -22.89
C THR A 31 16.71 -24.41 -23.39
N ALA A 32 17.59 -23.62 -22.76
CA ALA A 32 18.98 -23.48 -23.17
C ALA A 32 19.85 -24.74 -22.92
N THR A 33 19.48 -25.55 -21.93
CA THR A 33 20.20 -26.79 -21.58
C THR A 33 19.63 -28.02 -22.28
N ALA A 34 18.56 -27.87 -23.07
CA ALA A 34 17.97 -28.97 -23.81
C ALA A 34 18.89 -29.42 -24.95
N GLU A 35 19.34 -30.67 -24.92
CA GLU A 35 20.08 -31.27 -26.03
C GLU A 35 19.11 -31.80 -27.09
N ASN A 36 18.90 -31.03 -28.15
CA ASN A 36 18.13 -31.47 -29.30
C ASN A 36 18.93 -31.34 -30.61
N THR A 37 18.87 -32.38 -31.42
CA THR A 37 19.65 -32.50 -32.68
C THR A 37 18.83 -32.15 -33.93
N SER A 38 17.53 -31.88 -33.77
CA SER A 38 16.62 -31.57 -34.87
C SER A 38 16.51 -30.06 -35.08
N HIS A 39 16.69 -29.60 -36.33
CA HIS A 39 16.54 -28.20 -36.70
C HIS A 39 15.16 -27.62 -36.35
N THR A 40 14.11 -28.44 -36.40
CA THR A 40 12.75 -28.03 -36.00
C THR A 40 12.68 -27.77 -34.49
N SER A 41 13.38 -28.57 -33.67
CA SER A 41 13.44 -28.36 -32.22
C SER A 41 14.20 -27.09 -31.88
N THR A 42 15.35 -26.87 -32.50
CA THR A 42 16.15 -25.65 -32.33
C THR A 42 15.38 -24.38 -32.69
N ALA A 43 14.57 -24.42 -33.75
CA ALA A 43 13.72 -23.29 -34.12
C ALA A 43 12.65 -22.98 -33.06
N ILE A 44 12.03 -24.03 -32.48
CA ILE A 44 11.06 -23.89 -31.39
C ILE A 44 11.73 -23.35 -30.12
N GLU A 45 12.90 -23.88 -29.76
CA GLU A 45 13.68 -23.45 -28.60
C GLU A 45 14.09 -21.98 -28.73
N THR A 46 14.57 -21.56 -29.90
CA THR A 46 14.92 -20.16 -30.17
C THR A 46 13.71 -19.25 -29.96
N PHE A 47 12.55 -19.61 -30.51
CA PHE A 47 11.32 -18.85 -30.29
C PHE A 47 10.90 -18.82 -28.82
N GLN A 48 11.03 -19.92 -28.09
CA GLN A 48 10.75 -19.97 -26.66
C GLN A 48 11.68 -19.06 -25.85
N LEU A 49 12.97 -19.02 -26.16
CA LEU A 49 13.92 -18.12 -25.53
C LEU A 49 13.53 -16.65 -25.72
N ASP A 50 13.10 -16.27 -26.92
CA ASP A 50 12.65 -14.89 -27.20
C ASP A 50 11.39 -14.52 -26.41
N VAL A 51 10.43 -15.45 -26.32
CA VAL A 51 9.19 -15.25 -25.56
C VAL A 51 9.48 -15.12 -24.06
N GLU A 52 10.26 -16.03 -23.49
CA GLU A 52 10.57 -16.03 -22.06
C GLU A 52 11.47 -14.85 -21.69
N SER A 53 12.39 -14.43 -22.57
CA SER A 53 13.19 -13.20 -22.40
C SER A 53 12.30 -11.95 -22.34
N THR A 54 11.36 -11.83 -23.27
CA THR A 54 10.39 -10.71 -23.28
C THR A 54 9.53 -10.72 -22.02
N ALA A 55 9.08 -11.89 -21.59
CA ALA A 55 8.28 -12.06 -20.38
C ALA A 55 9.09 -11.76 -19.10
N LEU A 56 10.38 -12.09 -19.07
CA LEU A 56 11.29 -11.74 -17.97
C LEU A 56 11.44 -10.23 -17.84
N VAL A 57 11.64 -9.50 -18.95
CA VAL A 57 11.70 -8.04 -18.95
C VAL A 57 10.40 -7.45 -18.40
N ARG A 58 9.24 -7.94 -18.85
CA ARG A 58 7.93 -7.49 -18.32
C ARG A 58 7.79 -7.75 -16.82
N ALA A 59 8.19 -8.91 -16.33
CA ALA A 59 8.16 -9.21 -14.90
C ALA A 59 9.05 -8.24 -14.09
N ALA A 60 10.21 -7.84 -14.65
CA ALA A 60 11.05 -6.82 -14.02
C ALA A 60 10.40 -5.42 -14.04
N GLU A 61 9.74 -5.04 -15.13
CA GLU A 61 8.97 -3.79 -15.24
C GLU A 61 7.82 -3.74 -14.23
N ASP A 62 7.12 -4.86 -14.00
CA ASP A 62 6.05 -4.97 -13.01
C ASP A 62 6.56 -4.75 -11.58
N ILE A 63 7.75 -5.27 -11.26
CA ILE A 63 8.43 -5.00 -9.97
C ILE A 63 8.74 -3.51 -9.85
N LEU A 64 9.30 -2.89 -10.90
CA LEU A 64 9.60 -1.46 -10.89
C LEU A 64 8.32 -0.62 -10.71
N ALA A 65 7.24 -0.95 -11.41
CA ALA A 65 5.94 -0.31 -11.26
C ALA A 65 5.37 -0.47 -9.85
N LEU A 66 5.54 -1.64 -9.22
CA LEU A 66 5.17 -1.87 -7.83
C LEU A 66 5.98 -0.97 -6.88
N THR A 67 7.30 -0.88 -7.04
CA THR A 67 8.11 0.00 -6.18
C THR A 67 7.72 1.47 -6.33
N ARG A 68 7.36 1.91 -7.55
CA ARG A 68 6.83 3.26 -7.77
C ARG A 68 5.52 3.46 -7.02
N THR A 69 4.58 2.52 -7.14
CA THR A 69 3.29 2.57 -6.42
C THR A 69 3.51 2.63 -4.90
N MET A 70 4.46 1.85 -4.36
CA MET A 70 4.79 1.87 -2.93
C MET A 70 5.37 3.20 -2.50
N LYS A 71 6.28 3.78 -3.29
CA LYS A 71 6.86 5.11 -3.03
C LYS A 71 5.79 6.21 -3.10
N GLU A 72 4.90 6.16 -4.08
CA GLU A 72 3.78 7.11 -4.20
C GLU A 72 2.81 6.96 -3.02
N ALA A 73 2.51 5.72 -2.60
CA ALA A 73 1.68 5.46 -1.43
C ALA A 73 2.34 5.94 -0.12
N TRP A 74 3.67 5.94 -0.05
CA TRP A 74 4.44 6.49 1.07
C TRP A 74 4.52 8.02 1.06
N LEU A 75 4.78 8.64 -0.09
CA LEU A 75 4.94 10.09 -0.23
C LEU A 75 3.61 10.86 -0.20
N PHE A 76 2.58 10.29 -0.83
CA PHE A 76 1.31 10.97 -1.11
C PHE A 76 0.09 10.23 -0.57
N GLY A 77 0.27 9.00 -0.10
CA GLY A 77 -0.80 8.14 0.42
C GLY A 77 -0.72 7.94 1.93
N LYS A 78 -1.61 7.10 2.44
CA LYS A 78 -1.65 6.68 3.84
C LYS A 78 -0.81 5.41 4.08
N LEU A 79 0.26 5.18 3.34
CA LEU A 79 1.17 4.07 3.66
C LEU A 79 1.96 4.45 4.91
N ASP A 80 1.30 4.30 6.05
CA ASP A 80 1.85 4.60 7.35
C ASP A 80 2.85 3.50 7.75
N THR A 81 4.10 3.69 7.35
CA THR A 81 5.22 2.84 7.76
C THR A 81 5.98 3.40 8.94
N LEU A 82 5.62 4.60 9.41
CA LEU A 82 6.34 5.33 10.46
C LEU A 82 5.60 5.26 11.81
N GLY A 83 4.31 4.90 11.80
CA GLY A 83 3.47 4.99 12.99
C GLY A 83 3.19 6.45 13.34
N GLU A 84 2.42 6.67 14.40
CA GLU A 84 2.23 8.01 14.95
C GLU A 84 3.54 8.48 15.59
N ASP A 85 3.97 9.70 15.24
CA ASP A 85 5.09 10.35 15.94
C ASP A 85 4.77 10.41 17.44
N GLU A 86 5.75 10.14 18.31
CA GLU A 86 5.56 10.17 19.76
C GLU A 86 5.06 11.55 20.22
N ALA A 87 5.41 12.60 19.46
CA ALA A 87 4.89 13.95 19.63
C ALA A 87 3.39 14.08 19.29
N ASP A 88 2.91 13.39 18.26
CA ASP A 88 1.51 13.39 17.84
C ASP A 88 0.63 12.57 18.79
N VAL A 89 1.15 11.45 19.30
CA VAL A 89 0.50 10.67 20.37
C VAL A 89 0.33 11.53 21.62
N LYS A 90 1.41 12.16 22.10
CA LYS A 90 1.37 13.04 23.29
C LYS A 90 0.40 14.21 23.08
N ARG A 91 0.40 14.81 21.89
CA ARG A 91 -0.52 15.90 21.55
C ARG A 91 -1.97 15.45 21.58
N ARG A 92 -2.30 14.28 21.02
CA ARG A 92 -3.66 13.74 21.06
C ARG A 92 -4.12 13.46 22.49
N GLU A 93 -3.29 12.81 23.29
CA GLU A 93 -3.61 12.52 24.70
C GLU A 93 -3.81 13.79 25.53
N GLU A 94 -3.05 14.85 25.25
CA GLU A 94 -3.22 16.14 25.90
C GLU A 94 -4.50 16.85 25.44
N LEU A 95 -4.83 16.80 24.14
CA LEU A 95 -6.09 17.32 23.61
C LEU A 95 -7.31 16.60 24.17
N GLU A 96 -7.28 15.26 24.31
CA GLU A 96 -8.35 14.49 24.95
C GLU A 96 -8.52 14.88 26.41
N ARG A 97 -7.42 15.00 27.17
CA ARG A 97 -7.46 15.47 28.57
C ARG A 97 -8.05 16.87 28.68
N ASN A 98 -7.66 17.78 27.79
CA ASN A 98 -8.19 19.14 27.75
C ASN A 98 -9.68 19.17 27.39
N ALA A 99 -10.13 18.35 26.45
CA ALA A 99 -11.54 18.24 26.08
C ALA A 99 -12.39 17.74 27.26
N VAL A 100 -11.93 16.73 27.99
CA VAL A 100 -12.61 16.23 29.20
C VAL A 100 -12.64 17.31 30.29
N ALA A 101 -11.54 18.03 30.50
CA ALA A 101 -11.47 19.11 31.48
C ALA A 101 -12.44 20.26 31.14
N ILE A 102 -12.52 20.64 29.86
CA ILE A 102 -13.47 21.67 29.38
C ILE A 102 -14.91 21.18 29.55
N GLN A 103 -15.21 19.92 29.19
CA GLN A 103 -16.56 19.37 29.35
C GLN A 103 -17.00 19.38 30.82
N LYS A 104 -16.10 19.01 31.74
CA LYS A 104 -16.35 19.06 33.18
C LYS A 104 -16.54 20.50 33.67
N ALA A 105 -15.69 21.42 33.23
CA ALA A 105 -15.82 22.83 33.59
C ALA A 105 -17.13 23.45 33.09
N ILE A 106 -17.60 23.09 31.89
CA ILE A 106 -18.91 23.51 31.36
C ILE A 106 -20.06 22.94 32.20
N ALA A 107 -19.98 21.68 32.61
CA ALA A 107 -20.96 21.05 33.48
C ALA A 107 -21.01 21.69 34.89
N ASP A 108 -19.85 21.99 35.46
CA ASP A 108 -19.72 22.56 36.82
C ASP A 108 -20.04 24.08 36.85
N SER A 109 -19.80 24.81 35.76
CA SER A 109 -20.01 26.27 35.69
C SER A 109 -21.40 26.70 35.22
N GLY A 110 -22.27 25.78 34.78
CA GLY A 110 -23.67 26.08 34.44
C GLY A 110 -23.87 27.11 33.33
N VAL A 111 -22.88 27.30 32.44
CA VAL A 111 -22.84 28.39 31.43
C VAL A 111 -23.86 28.23 30.29
N LEU A 112 -24.60 27.12 30.24
CA LEU A 112 -25.72 26.95 29.31
C LEU A 112 -27.07 27.11 30.02
N LYS A 113 -27.35 28.31 30.52
CA LYS A 113 -28.74 28.74 30.67
C LYS A 113 -29.13 29.42 29.35
N PRO A 114 -29.99 28.84 28.50
CA PRO A 114 -30.47 29.55 27.34
C PRO A 114 -31.22 30.79 27.85
N GLU A 115 -30.79 31.98 27.44
CA GLU A 115 -31.58 33.19 27.62
C GLU A 115 -32.83 33.04 26.75
N GLY A 116 -33.86 32.43 27.36
CA GLY A 116 -35.21 32.44 26.83
C GLY A 116 -35.73 33.85 26.88
N GLY A 117 -35.82 34.48 25.70
CA GLY A 117 -36.84 35.49 25.49
C GLY A 117 -38.21 34.86 25.69
N ASP A 118 -39.06 35.51 26.49
CA ASP A 118 -40.33 36.04 25.97
C ASP A 118 -40.93 37.01 26.98
N SER A 119 -41.24 38.18 26.45
CA SER A 119 -42.26 39.12 26.90
C SER A 119 -43.56 38.44 27.37
N ALA A 120 -43.94 38.60 28.63
CA ALA A 120 -45.35 38.71 29.08
C ALA A 120 -45.44 38.94 30.60
N GLY A 121 -46.10 40.02 31.02
CA GLY A 121 -46.74 40.06 32.35
C GLY A 121 -46.74 41.41 33.07
N GLN A 122 -47.77 42.21 32.77
CA GLN A 122 -48.34 43.35 33.51
C GLN A 122 -47.63 44.71 33.40
#